data_AF-A0A651EXF0-F1
#
_entry.id   AF-A0A651EXF0-F1
#
_cell.length_a   1.000
_cell.length_b   1.000
_cell.length_c   1.000
_cell.angle_alpha   90.00
_cell.angle_beta   90.00
_cell.angle_gamma   90.00
#
_symmetry.space_group_name_H-M   'P 1'
#
loop_
_entity.id
_entity.type
_entity.pdbx_description
1 polymer ?
#
loop_
_entity_poly.entity_id
_entity_poly.type
_entity_poly.pdbx_seq_one_letter_code
_entity_poly.pdbx_strand_id
1 'polypeptide(L)' 'MLDDLVNRYRDRCLWFLRSDYLPETRQEAEAVLDLIERYGDRDAFFAVREARQWLSRDTNVPFSDSSPVSGRPVESDT' A
#
# COMPACT_ATOMS: atom_id res chain seq x y z
N MET A 1 -0.43 -12.21 -3.76
CA MET A 1 0.91 -11.74 -4.23
C MET A 1 1.52 -10.72 -3.27
N LEU A 2 0.93 -9.53 -3.11
CA LEU A 2 1.47 -8.54 -2.17
C LEU A 2 1.38 -9.03 -0.72
N ASP A 3 0.22 -9.56 -0.31
CA ASP A 3 0.03 -10.11 1.05
C ASP A 3 1.02 -11.22 1.39
N ASP A 4 1.31 -12.10 0.42
CA ASP A 4 2.31 -13.17 0.57
C ASP A 4 3.72 -12.60 0.78
N LEU A 5 4.03 -11.50 0.08
CA LEU A 5 5.30 -10.79 0.22
C LEU A 5 5.41 -10.10 1.60
N VAL A 6 4.33 -9.43 2.03
CA VAL A 6 4.24 -8.82 3.36
C VAL A 6 4.43 -9.87 4.45
N ASN A 7 3.75 -11.00 4.36
CA ASN A 7 3.86 -12.08 5.33
C ASN A 7 5.25 -12.72 5.33
N ARG A 8 5.88 -12.89 4.15
CA ARG A 8 7.23 -13.44 4.04
C ARG A 8 8.29 -12.57 4.71
N TYR A 9 8.17 -11.25 4.62
CA TYR A 9 9.13 -10.31 5.19
C TYR A 9 8.66 -9.69 6.51
N ARG A 10 7.54 -10.15 7.07
CA ARG A 10 6.91 -9.59 8.28
C ARG A 10 7.88 -9.51 9.45
N ASP A 11 8.48 -10.64 9.82
CA ASP A 11 9.32 -10.72 11.02
C ASP A 11 10.71 -10.10 10.83
N ARG A 12 11.16 -9.94 9.59
CA ARG A 12 12.51 -9.42 9.28
C ARG A 12 12.50 -7.92 8.99
N CYS A 13 11.64 -7.48 8.10
CA CYS A 13 11.65 -6.12 7.55
C CYS A 13 10.55 -5.25 8.15
N LEU A 14 9.47 -5.85 8.66
CA LEU A 14 8.25 -5.14 9.08
C LEU A 14 7.92 -5.38 10.56
N TRP A 15 8.88 -5.82 11.37
CA TRP A 15 8.68 -6.21 12.78
C TRP A 15 8.12 -5.09 13.66
N PHE A 16 8.27 -3.83 13.24
CA PHE A 16 7.75 -2.65 13.94
C PHE A 16 6.32 -2.27 13.50
N LEU A 17 5.81 -2.86 12.41
CA LEU A 17 4.40 -2.73 12.01
C LEU A 17 3.53 -3.69 12.81
N ARG A 18 2.24 -3.40 12.90
CA ARG A 18 1.29 -4.31 13.55
C ARG A 18 1.29 -5.67 12.84
N SER A 19 1.18 -6.74 13.62
CA SER A 19 1.20 -8.13 13.13
C SER A 19 0.06 -8.47 12.16
N ASP A 20 -1.01 -7.67 12.15
CA ASP A 20 -2.17 -7.79 11.27
C ASP A 20 -2.19 -6.74 10.14
N TYR A 21 -1.19 -5.88 10.06
CA TYR A 21 -1.15 -4.82 9.05
C TYR A 21 -1.00 -5.39 7.64
N LEU A 22 -1.96 -5.07 6.76
CA LEU A 22 -1.91 -5.29 5.32
C LEU A 22 -2.20 -3.95 4.61
N PRO A 23 -1.48 -3.61 3.53
CA PRO A 23 -1.74 -2.39 2.79
C PRO A 23 -3.07 -2.49 2.02
N GLU A 24 -3.94 -1.50 2.19
CA GLU A 24 -5.24 -1.44 1.51
C GLU A 24 -5.19 -0.51 0.29
N THR A 25 -4.27 0.47 0.31
CA THR A 25 -4.08 1.44 -0.76
C THR A 25 -2.77 1.22 -1.50
N ARG A 26 -2.67 1.78 -2.71
CA ARG A 26 -1.42 1.75 -3.49
C ARG A 26 -0.29 2.49 -2.78
N GLN A 27 -0.59 3.62 -2.14
CA GLN A 27 0.40 4.38 -1.39
C GLN A 27 0.96 3.56 -0.21
N GLU A 28 0.09 2.83 0.48
CA GLU A 28 0.53 1.91 1.55
C GLU A 28 1.33 0.73 0.99
N ALA A 29 0.91 0.17 -0.14
CA ALA A 29 1.66 -0.89 -0.81
C ALA A 29 3.07 -0.42 -1.19
N GLU A 30 3.19 0.76 -1.80
CA GLU A 30 4.48 1.37 -2.14
C GLU A 30 5.34 1.62 -0.88
N ALA A 31 4.74 2.13 0.20
CA ALA A 31 5.43 2.33 1.47
C ALA A 31 5.94 1.01 2.08
N VAL A 32 5.13 -0.05 2.06
CA VAL A 32 5.55 -1.37 2.55
C VAL A 32 6.68 -1.94 1.70
N LEU A 33 6.60 -1.79 0.38
CA LEU A 33 7.66 -2.21 -0.53
C LEU A 33 8.98 -1.44 -0.28
N ASP A 34 8.92 -0.14 -0.02
CA ASP A 34 10.10 0.66 0.37
C ASP A 34 10.73 0.14 1.67
N LEU A 35 9.93 -0.25 2.65
CA LEU A 35 10.41 -0.79 3.92
C LEU A 35 11.08 -2.16 3.74
N ILE A 36 10.48 -3.04 2.91
CA ILE A 36 11.06 -4.33 2.55
C ILE A 36 12.39 -4.14 1.80
N GLU A 37 12.47 -3.17 0.89
CA GLU A 37 13.69 -2.86 0.15
C GLU A 37 14.80 -2.29 1.06
N ARG A 38 14.43 -1.44 2.02
CA ARG A 38 15.37 -0.77 2.94
C ARG A 38 15.97 -1.71 3.98
N TYR A 39 15.16 -2.64 4.51
CA TYR A 39 15.59 -3.55 5.58
C TYR A 39 15.88 -4.97 5.09
N GLY A 40 15.48 -5.29 3.87
CA GLY A 40 15.65 -6.60 3.28
C GLY A 40 17.05 -6.82 2.70
N ASP A 41 17.22 -8.03 2.17
CA ASP A 41 18.43 -8.46 1.50
C ASP A 41 18.28 -8.34 -0.03
N ARG A 42 19.23 -8.93 -0.76
CA ARG A 42 19.22 -8.91 -2.22
C ARG A 42 17.97 -9.57 -2.81
N ASP A 43 17.46 -10.63 -2.18
CA ASP A 43 16.26 -11.33 -2.67
C ASP A 43 15.01 -10.48 -2.43
N ALA A 44 14.98 -9.75 -1.30
CA ALA A 44 13.95 -8.75 -1.03
C ALA A 44 13.92 -7.66 -2.11
N PHE A 45 15.09 -7.15 -2.51
CA PHE A 45 15.19 -6.16 -3.58
C PHE A 45 14.59 -6.65 -4.91
N PHE A 46 14.90 -7.89 -5.32
CA PHE A 46 14.31 -8.46 -6.54
C PHE A 46 12.80 -8.66 -6.43
N ALA A 47 12.34 -9.19 -5.29
CA ALA A 47 10.92 -9.42 -5.06
C ALA A 47 10.11 -8.11 -5.02
N VAL A 48 10.66 -7.05 -4.41
CA VAL A 48 10.06 -5.71 -4.41
C VAL A 48 9.95 -5.16 -5.83
N ARG A 49 11.00 -5.28 -6.65
CA ARG A 49 10.96 -4.81 -8.04
C ARG A 49 9.91 -5.51 -8.89
N GLU A 50 9.76 -6.82 -8.70
CA GLU A 50 8.71 -7.59 -9.36
C GLU A 50 7.32 -7.09 -8.92
N ALA A 51 7.11 -6.93 -7.60
CA ALA A 51 5.85 -6.45 -7.05
C ALA A 51 5.48 -5.05 -7.57
N ARG A 52 6.44 -4.10 -7.65
CA ARG A 52 6.21 -2.76 -8.24
C ARG A 52 5.82 -2.83 -9.71
N GLN A 53 6.41 -3.76 -10.47
CA GLN A 53 6.07 -3.91 -11.89
C GLN A 53 4.63 -4.42 -12.07
N TRP A 54 4.18 -5.33 -11.21
CA TRP A 54 2.79 -5.76 -11.19
C TRP A 54 1.83 -4.63 -10.79
N LEU A 55 2.11 -3.91 -9.71
CA LEU A 55 1.29 -2.76 -9.28
C LEU A 55 1.16 -1.68 -10.37
N SER A 56 2.21 -1.49 -11.18
CA SER A 56 2.18 -0.54 -12.30
C SER A 56 1.29 -1.00 -13.46
N ARG A 57 1.09 -2.31 -13.63
CA ARG A 57 0.24 -2.88 -14.69
C ARG A 57 -1.25 -2.78 -14.36
N ASP A 58 -1.62 -2.84 -13.08
CA ASP A 58 -3.02 -2.73 -12.63
C ASP A 58 -3.61 -1.30 -12.72
N THR A 59 -2.82 -0.31 -13.13
CA THR A 59 -3.21 1.10 -13.27
C THR A 59 -4.29 1.38 -14.34
N ASN A 60 -4.76 0.38 -15.11
CA ASN A 60 -5.82 0.58 -16.11
C ASN A 60 -7.25 0.36 -15.58
N VAL A 61 -7.42 0.09 -14.29
CA VAL A 61 -8.72 0.29 -13.63
C VAL A 61 -8.63 1.59 -12.84
N PRO A 62 -9.50 2.59 -13.11
CA PRO A 62 -9.61 3.74 -12.23
C PRO A 62 -10.11 3.20 -10.89
N PHE A 63 -9.19 2.99 -9.95
CA PHE A 63 -9.49 2.82 -8.55
C PHE A 63 -10.26 4.07 -8.16
N SER A 64 -11.58 3.94 -8.04
CA SER A 64 -12.49 5.03 -7.80
C SER A 64 -11.95 5.92 -6.68
N ASP A 65 -11.55 7.11 -7.09
CA ASP A 65 -11.35 8.27 -6.23
C ASP A 65 -12.65 8.50 -5.48
N SER A 66 -12.79 7.82 -4.34
CA SER A 66 -13.90 8.02 -3.42
C SER A 66 -13.50 9.16 -2.49
N SER A 67 -13.43 10.36 -3.06
CA SER A 67 -13.74 11.58 -2.31
C SER A 67 -15.25 11.68 -2.20
N PRO A 68 -15.86 11.66 -0.99
CA PRO A 68 -17.16 12.27 -0.82
C PRO A 68 -16.93 13.76 -0.57
N VAL A 69 -17.19 14.55 -1.61
CA VAL A 69 -17.65 15.93 -1.48
C VAL A 69 -18.71 15.99 -0.36
N SER A 70 -18.47 16.80 0.67
CA SER A 70 -19.54 17.22 1.58
C SER A 70 -19.55 18.73 1.67
N GLY A 71 -19.95 19.35 0.55
CA GLY A 71 -20.60 20.63 0.60
C GLY A 71 -22.04 20.43 1.05
N ARG A 72 -22.42 20.99 2.20
CA ARG A 72 -23.80 21.41 2.46
C ARG A 72 -23.74 22.90 2.77
N PRO A 73 -24.47 23.77 2.04
CA PRO A 73 -24.77 25.09 2.56
C PRO A 73 -25.82 24.90 3.66
N VAL A 74 -25.51 25.38 4.86
CA VAL A 74 -26.53 25.56 5.90
C VAL A 74 -27.21 26.90 5.59
N GLU A 75 -28.38 26.81 4.98
CA GLU A 75 -29.36 27.88 5.03
C GLU A 75 -29.92 27.92 6.46
N SER A 76 -29.78 29.05 7.14
CA SER A 76 -30.53 29.35 8.37
C SER A 76 -31.09 30.75 8.25
N ASP A 77 -32.35 30.82 7.86
CA ASP A 77 -33.24 31.98 7.93
C ASP A 77 -33.82 32.04 9.34
N THR A 78 -33.57 33.14 10.07
CA THR A 78 -34.47 33.90 10.97
C THR A 78 -33.65 34.94 11.74
#